data_AF-A0A011QRF7-F1
#
_entry.id   AF-A0A011QRF7-F1
#
_cell.length_a   1.000
_cell.length_b   1.000
_cell.length_c   1.000
_cell.angle_alpha   90.00
_cell.angle_beta   90.00
_cell.angle_gamma   90.00
#
_symmetry.space_group_name_H-M   'P 1'
#
loop_
_entity.id
_entity.type
_entity.pdbx_description
1 polymer ?
#
loop_
_entity_poly.entity_id
_entity_poly.type
_entity_poly.pdbx_seq_one_letter_code
_entity_poly.pdbx_strand_id
1 'polypeptide(L)' 'MQTVGLLITRADGERRACALLCRIDTPIEVSYYRAGGILPFVLGQLLAGP' A
#
# COMPACT_ATOMS: atom_id res chain seq x y z
N MET A 1 -12.21 4.95 -3.62
CA MET A 1 -11.23 4.26 -4.49
C MET A 1 -10.33 5.31 -5.14
N GLN A 2 -9.01 5.11 -5.08
CA GLN A 2 -8.00 6.05 -5.58
C GLN A 2 -7.33 5.49 -6.83
N THR A 3 -6.94 6.36 -7.77
CA THR A 3 -6.08 6.00 -8.90
C THR A 3 -4.63 6.33 -8.58
N VAL A 4 -3.73 5.38 -8.83
CA VAL A 4 -2.26 5.54 -8.66
C VAL A 4 -1.54 5.32 -9.99
N GLY A 5 -0.37 5.93 -10.14
CA GLY A 5 0.45 5.78 -11.34
C GLY A 5 1.45 4.63 -11.20
N LEU A 6 1.48 3.72 -12.18
CA LEU A 6 2.58 2.78 -12.38
C LEU A 6 3.52 3.36 -13.45
N LEU A 7 4.80 3.52 -13.09
CA LEU A 7 5.86 3.85 -14.04
C LEU A 7 6.62 2.57 -14.41
N ILE A 8 6.51 2.15 -15.66
CA ILE A 8 7.25 1.02 -16.22
C ILE A 8 8.54 1.56 -16.83
N THR A 9 9.68 1.10 -16.34
CA THR A 9 10.99 1.34 -16.98
C THR A 9 11.41 0.07 -17.72
N ARG A 10 11.58 0.17 -19.03
CA ARG A 10 12.02 -0.94 -19.88
C ARG A 10 13.55 -1.05 -19.90
N ALA A 11 14.05 -2.17 -20.39
CA ALA A 11 15.49 -2.45 -20.46
C ALA A 11 16.25 -1.47 -21.38
N ASP A 12 15.57 -0.93 -22.39
CA ASP A 12 16.08 0.10 -23.31
C ASP A 12 16.02 1.52 -22.73
N GLY A 13 15.51 1.69 -21.51
CA GLY A 13 15.32 2.97 -20.85
C GLY A 13 14.01 3.69 -21.20
N GLU A 14 13.17 3.14 -22.08
CA GLU A 14 11.83 3.68 -22.34
C GLU A 14 11.01 3.67 -21.04
N ARG A 15 10.30 4.77 -20.77
CA ARG A 15 9.41 4.89 -19.62
C ARG A 15 7.97 5.06 -20.07
N ARG A 16 7.08 4.22 -19.54
CA ARG A 16 5.64 4.30 -19.78
C ARG A 16 4.87 4.41 -18.48
N ALA A 17 3.95 5.36 -18.40
CA ALA A 17 3.02 5.48 -17.28
C ALA A 17 1.67 4.82 -17.62
N CYS A 18 1.05 4.15 -16.65
CA CYS A 18 -0.35 3.76 -16.72
C CYS A 18 -1.05 3.94 -15.36
N ALA A 19 -2.37 4.14 -15.41
CA ALA A 19 -3.21 4.30 -14.23
C ALA A 19 -3.65 2.93 -13.68
N LEU A 20 -3.55 2.75 -12.37
CA LEU A 20 -4.03 1.57 -11.65
C LEU A 20 -5.06 1.97 -10.59
N LEU A 21 -5.95 1.05 -10.27
CA LEU A 21 -6.87 1.17 -9.14
C LEU A 21 -6.16 0.75 -7.85
N CYS A 22 -6.08 1.65 -6.87
CA CYS A 22 -5.62 1.32 -5.52
C CYS A 22 -6.74 0.58 -4.76
N ARG A 23 -6.44 -0.63 -4.29
CA ARG A 23 -7.34 -1.52 -3.53
C ARG A 23 -7.13 -1.46 -2.02
N ILE A 24 -6.73 -0.29 -1.53
CA ILE A 24 -6.86 0.08 -0.12
C ILE A 24 -8.25 0.71 -0.01
N ASP A 25 -9.24 -0.15 0.19
CA ASP A 25 -10.66 0.15 0.04
C ASP A 25 -11.26 0.75 1.33
N THR A 26 -10.61 0.53 2.49
CA THR A 26 -11.06 1.04 3.79
C THR A 26 -9.97 1.85 4.53
N PRO A 27 -10.33 2.78 5.43
CA PRO A 27 -9.34 3.52 6.21
C PRO A 27 -8.40 2.64 7.05
N ILE A 28 -8.89 1.50 7.55
CA ILE A 28 -8.09 0.59 8.39
C ILE A 28 -7.00 -0.13 7.58
N GLU A 29 -7.24 -0.40 6.29
CA GLU A 29 -6.25 -1.02 5.41
C GLU A 29 -5.03 -0.13 5.17
N VAL A 30 -5.18 1.21 5.25
CA VAL A 30 -4.04 2.14 5.22
C VAL A 30 -3.11 1.88 6.41
N SER A 31 -3.69 1.65 7.60
CA SER A 31 -2.94 1.35 8.82
C SER A 31 -2.23 0.00 8.72
N TYR A 32 -2.91 -1.03 8.19
CA TYR A 32 -2.30 -2.34 7.93
C TYR A 32 -1.15 -2.23 6.93
N TYR A 33 -1.34 -1.53 5.81
CA TYR A 33 -0.30 -1.30 4.80
C TYR A 33 0.93 -0.61 5.42
N ARG A 34 0.73 0.45 6.20
CA ARG A 34 1.81 1.19 6.87
C ARG A 34 2.55 0.37 7.91
N ALA A 35 1.85 -0.54 8.60
CA ALA A 35 2.45 -1.44 9.58
C ALA A 35 3.19 -2.63 8.94
N GLY A 36 3.08 -2.84 7.63
CA GLY A 36 3.64 -4.01 6.95
C GLY A 36 2.74 -5.26 6.98
N GLY A 37 1.46 -5.09 7.29
CA GLY A 37 0.44 -6.14 7.29
C GLY A 37 -0.52 -6.02 8.48
N ILE A 38 -1.57 -6.85 8.46
CA ILE A 38 -2.52 -6.93 9.57
C ILE A 38 -1.87 -7.42 10.87
N LEU A 39 -0.98 -8.42 10.79
CA LEU A 39 -0.38 -9.04 11.97
C LEU A 39 0.57 -8.08 12.72
N PRO A 40 1.50 -7.36 12.07
CA PRO A 40 2.30 -6.34 12.74
C PRO A 40 1.46 -5.23 13.37
N PHE A 41 0.37 -4.79 12.70
CA PHE A 41 -0.53 -3.77 13.23
C PHE A 41 -1.19 -4.22 14.54
N VAL A 42 -1.82 -5.40 14.54
CA VAL A 42 -2.55 -5.91 15.71
C VAL A 42 -1.59 -6.22 16.86
N LEU A 43 -0.45 -6.85 16.60
CA LEU A 43 0.54 -7.13 17.64
C LEU A 43 1.06 -5.83 18.29
N GLY A 44 1.30 -4.78 17.49
CA GLY A 44 1.66 -3.47 18.02
C GLY A 44 0.61 -2.89 18.98
N GLN A 45 -0.68 -3.01 18.66
CA GLN A 45 -1.77 -2.56 19.53
C GLN A 45 -1.87 -3.40 20.82
N LEU A 46 -1.67 -4.72 20.72
CA LEU A 46 -1.73 -5.61 21.89
C LEU A 46 -0.56 -5.37 22.86
N LEU A 47 0.64 -5.12 22.32
CA LEU A 47 1.84 -4.85 23.11
C LEU A 47 1.86 -3.44 23.70
N ALA A 48 1.14 -2.48 23.11
CA ALA A 48 1.01 -1.13 23.65
C ALA A 48 0.31 -1.11 25.02
N GLY A 49 -0.45 -2.15 25.37
CA GLY A 49 -1.20 -2.21 26.62
C GLY A 49 -2.33 -1.17 26.69
N PRO A 50 -3.13 -1.18 27.77
CA PRO A 50 -4.12 -0.13 28.03
C PRO A 50 -3.48 1.23 28.34
#